data_AF-A0A317JZN7-F1
#
_entry.id   AF-A0A317JZN7-F1
#
_cell.length_a   1.000
_cell.length_b   1.000
_cell.length_c   1.000
_cell.angle_alpha   90.00
_cell.angle_beta   90.00
_cell.angle_gamma   90.00
#
_symmetry.space_group_name_H-M   'P 1'
#
loop_
_entity.id
_entity.type
_entity.pdbx_description
1 polymer ?
#
loop_
_entity_poly.entity_id
_entity_poly.type
_entity_poly.pdbx_seq_one_letter_code
_entity_poly.pdbx_strand_id
1 'polypeptide(L)'
;MEKTTTYTELNATLCRRTGLRGFDFEQDSERAAMGHLLGLIVDRNRPTTQLMISALVQYLNANDAGPGFYALAVELGMLPPRPSASAKQEFWIRQLNALYDYYATGRRSA
;
A
#
# COMPACT_ATOMS: atom_id res chain seq x y z
N MET A 1 -2.85 3.95 16.70
CA MET A 1 -2.59 3.52 15.31
C MET A 1 -2.09 4.74 14.57
N GLU A 2 -0.87 4.71 14.05
CA GLU A 2 -0.36 5.82 13.24
C GLU A 2 -1.18 5.95 11.94
N LYS A 3 -1.12 7.12 11.30
CA LYS A 3 -2.02 7.50 10.21
C LYS A 3 -1.67 6.70 8.94
N THR A 4 -2.62 5.93 8.40
CA THR A 4 -2.58 5.42 7.02
C THR A 4 -3.03 6.52 6.06
N THR A 5 -2.73 6.39 4.77
CA THR A 5 -3.19 7.34 3.75
C THR A 5 -4.26 6.73 2.86
N THR A 6 -5.12 7.56 2.31
CA THR A 6 -6.12 7.10 1.35
C THR A 6 -5.64 7.22 -0.09
N TYR A 7 -6.28 6.49 -1.01
CA TYR A 7 -6.06 6.66 -2.46
C TYR A 7 -6.19 8.13 -2.89
N THR A 8 -7.16 8.85 -2.33
CA THR A 8 -7.41 10.28 -2.61
C THR A 8 -6.27 11.16 -2.11
N GLU A 9 -5.79 10.95 -0.89
CA GLU A 9 -4.66 11.71 -0.32
C GLU A 9 -3.36 11.44 -1.08
N LEU A 10 -3.11 10.17 -1.43
CA LEU A 10 -1.96 9.77 -2.24
C LEU A 10 -2.02 10.45 -3.61
N ASN A 11 -3.14 10.34 -4.31
CA ASN A 11 -3.36 10.93 -5.63
C ASN A 11 -3.11 12.45 -5.60
N ALA A 12 -3.75 13.17 -4.67
CA ALA A 12 -3.56 14.61 -4.51
C ALA A 12 -2.10 14.98 -4.25
N THR A 13 -1.37 14.18 -3.47
CA THR A 13 0.05 14.41 -3.20
C THR A 13 0.93 14.12 -4.42
N LEU A 14 0.63 13.07 -5.19
CA LEU A 14 1.33 12.77 -6.44
C LEU A 14 1.14 13.88 -7.46
N CYS A 15 -0.08 14.36 -7.69
CA CYS A 15 -0.36 15.48 -8.58
C CYS A 15 0.45 16.72 -8.19
N ARG A 16 0.40 17.10 -6.91
CA ARG A 16 1.11 18.27 -6.39
C ARG A 16 2.62 18.17 -6.57
N ARG A 17 3.21 16.99 -6.38
CA ARG A 17 4.67 16.79 -6.42
C ARG A 17 5.22 16.57 -7.82
N THR A 18 4.43 16.03 -8.73
CA THR A 18 4.89 15.65 -10.08
C THR A 18 4.38 16.59 -11.17
N GLY A 19 3.33 17.38 -10.90
CA GLY A 19 2.63 18.17 -11.91
C GLY A 19 1.82 17.34 -12.90
N LEU A 20 1.76 16.00 -12.73
CA LEU A 20 0.98 15.11 -13.58
C LEU A 20 -0.51 15.18 -13.23
N ARG A 21 -1.35 14.81 -14.20
CA ARG A 21 -2.79 14.65 -14.00
C ARG A 21 -3.05 13.56 -12.96
N GLY A 22 -4.01 13.82 -12.08
CA GLY A 22 -4.49 12.82 -11.13
C GLY A 22 -5.33 11.72 -11.77
N PHE A 23 -5.45 10.62 -11.02
CA PHE A 23 -6.39 9.56 -11.30
C PHE A 23 -7.83 10.01 -10.96
N ASP A 24 -8.77 9.66 -11.82
CA ASP A 24 -10.21 9.81 -11.70
C ASP A 24 -10.80 8.51 -11.17
N PHE A 25 -11.07 8.46 -9.87
CA PHE A 25 -11.52 7.24 -9.23
C PHE A 25 -12.99 6.88 -9.51
N GLU A 26 -13.74 7.69 -10.26
CA GLU A 26 -15.03 7.27 -10.82
C GLU A 26 -14.83 6.24 -11.95
N GLN A 27 -13.65 6.22 -12.58
CA GLN A 27 -13.30 5.27 -13.64
C GLN A 27 -12.59 4.02 -13.10
N ASP A 28 -13.17 2.85 -13.37
CA ASP A 28 -12.61 1.54 -12.98
C ASP A 28 -11.17 1.34 -13.48
N SER A 29 -10.88 1.79 -14.70
CA SER A 29 -9.54 1.73 -15.31
C SER A 29 -8.51 2.52 -14.51
N GLU A 30 -8.87 3.70 -14.00
CA GLU A 30 -7.96 4.57 -13.25
C GLU A 30 -7.79 4.09 -11.80
N ARG A 31 -8.83 3.47 -11.21
CA ARG A 31 -8.67 2.72 -9.94
C ARG A 31 -7.69 1.56 -10.11
N ALA A 32 -7.79 0.80 -11.19
CA ALA A 32 -6.85 -0.28 -11.51
C ALA A 32 -5.43 0.25 -11.76
N ALA A 33 -5.30 1.40 -12.43
CA ALA A 33 -4.00 2.04 -12.68
C ALA A 33 -3.31 2.49 -11.38
N MET A 34 -4.06 3.03 -10.41
CA MET A 34 -3.50 3.32 -9.06
C MET A 34 -3.04 2.04 -8.37
N GLY A 35 -3.83 0.96 -8.45
CA GLY A 35 -3.42 -0.36 -7.92
C GLY A 35 -2.12 -0.86 -8.57
N HIS A 36 -1.99 -0.72 -9.89
CA HIS A 36 -0.78 -1.07 -10.63
C HIS A 36 0.42 -0.23 -10.18
N LEU A 37 0.25 1.09 -10.04
CA LEU A 37 1.30 1.98 -9.53
C LEU A 37 1.78 1.56 -8.13
N LEU A 38 0.87 1.19 -7.23
CA LEU A 38 1.22 0.67 -5.91
C LEU A 38 2.05 -0.62 -6.00
N GLY A 39 1.73 -1.51 -6.94
CA GLY A 39 2.53 -2.69 -7.23
C GLY A 39 3.97 -2.35 -7.66
N LEU A 40 4.12 -1.43 -8.62
CA LEU A 40 5.45 -0.97 -9.08
C LEU A 40 6.27 -0.34 -7.94
N ILE A 41 5.62 0.39 -7.03
CA ILE A 41 6.28 0.96 -5.86
C ILE A 41 6.76 -0.15 -4.90
N VAL A 42 5.94 -1.20 -4.69
CA VAL A 42 6.34 -2.37 -3.89
C VAL A 42 7.54 -3.08 -4.52
N ASP A 43 7.53 -3.32 -5.83
CA ASP A 43 8.64 -3.97 -6.53
C ASP A 43 9.96 -3.22 -6.34
N ARG A 44 9.90 -1.88 -6.28
CA ARG A 44 11.07 -1.04 -6.03
C ARG A 44 11.49 -1.00 -4.55
N ASN A 45 10.53 -1.02 -3.62
CA ASN A 45 10.79 -0.88 -2.19
C ASN A 45 11.23 -2.21 -1.53
N ARG A 46 10.54 -3.30 -1.86
CA ARG A 46 10.66 -4.61 -1.20
C ARG A 46 12.06 -5.20 -1.22
N PRO A 47 12.88 -5.09 -2.29
CA PRO A 47 14.24 -5.65 -2.26
C PRO A 47 15.09 -5.08 -1.11
N THR A 48 14.83 -3.85 -0.68
CA THR A 48 15.55 -3.20 0.41
C THR A 48 14.88 -3.44 1.77
N THR A 49 13.55 -3.31 1.83
CA THR A 49 12.81 -3.32 3.11
C THR A 49 12.29 -4.70 3.49
N GLN A 50 12.13 -5.60 2.52
CA GLN A 50 11.31 -6.82 2.61
C GLN A 50 9.84 -6.57 2.97
N LEU A 51 9.36 -5.33 2.80
CA LEU A 51 8.02 -4.88 3.15
C LEU A 51 7.26 -4.38 1.91
N MET A 52 5.94 -4.45 2.00
CA MET A 52 5.03 -3.91 0.99
C MET A 52 4.54 -2.53 1.44
N ILE A 53 5.24 -1.46 1.04
CA ILE A 53 4.88 -0.08 1.43
C ILE A 53 3.44 0.32 1.07
N SER A 54 2.83 -0.34 0.09
CA SER A 54 1.41 -0.16 -0.26
C SER A 54 0.44 -0.54 0.87
N ALA A 55 0.88 -1.27 1.91
CA ALA A 55 0.10 -1.53 3.11
C ALA A 55 -0.37 -0.26 3.83
N LEU A 56 0.33 0.87 3.64
CA LEU A 56 -0.02 2.18 4.22
C LEU A 56 -1.16 2.88 3.46
N VAL A 57 -1.59 2.34 2.31
CA VAL A 57 -2.55 2.98 1.41
C VAL A 57 -3.84 2.16 1.39
N GLN A 58 -4.96 2.80 1.75
CA GLN A 58 -6.28 2.16 1.82
C GLN A 58 -7.35 2.96 1.05
N TYR A 59 -8.48 2.32 0.76
CA TYR A 59 -9.65 3.05 0.28
C TYR A 59 -10.23 3.94 1.39
N LEU A 60 -10.89 5.03 1.00
CA LEU A 60 -11.64 5.86 1.94
C LEU A 60 -12.72 5.00 2.62
N ASN A 61 -12.78 5.04 3.96
CA ASN A 61 -13.70 4.24 4.79
C ASN A 61 -13.49 2.71 4.76
N ALA A 62 -12.40 2.22 4.18
CA ALA A 62 -12.02 0.81 4.31
C ALA A 62 -11.24 0.58 5.61
N ASN A 63 -11.48 -0.58 6.25
CA ASN A 63 -10.71 -1.07 7.40
C ASN A 63 -9.73 -2.16 6.98
N ASP A 64 -9.28 -2.17 5.72
CA ASP A 64 -8.28 -3.09 5.18
C ASP A 64 -7.43 -2.45 4.07
N ALA A 65 -6.37 -3.14 3.65
CA ALA A 65 -5.49 -2.74 2.55
C ALA A 65 -6.10 -2.91 1.14
N GLY A 66 -7.32 -3.46 1.04
CA GLY A 66 -7.96 -3.81 -0.21
C GLY A 66 -7.48 -5.11 -0.87
N PRO A 67 -8.25 -5.64 -1.84
CA PRO A 67 -7.99 -6.94 -2.48
C PRO A 67 -6.70 -6.97 -3.30
N GLY A 68 -6.33 -5.87 -3.95
CA GLY A 68 -5.12 -5.79 -4.79
C GLY A 68 -3.83 -5.99 -3.98
N PHE A 69 -3.78 -5.47 -2.75
CA PHE A 69 -2.67 -5.68 -1.83
C PHE A 69 -2.47 -7.17 -1.51
N TYR A 70 -3.57 -7.87 -1.16
CA TYR A 70 -3.50 -9.29 -0.83
C TYR A 70 -3.20 -10.17 -2.04
N ALA A 71 -3.71 -9.82 -3.22
CA ALA A 71 -3.39 -10.52 -4.47
C ALA A 71 -1.88 -10.43 -4.76
N LEU A 72 -1.31 -9.22 -4.69
CA LEU A 72 0.12 -9.01 -4.87
C LEU A 72 0.94 -9.75 -3.80
N ALA A 73 0.50 -9.77 -2.55
CA ALA A 73 1.19 -10.51 -1.49
C ALA A 73 1.25 -12.02 -1.77
N VAL A 74 0.20 -12.59 -2.38
CA VAL A 74 0.18 -13.99 -2.82
C VAL A 74 1.12 -14.21 -4.00
N GLU A 75 1.09 -13.33 -5.01
CA GLU A 75 1.99 -13.40 -6.17
C GLU A 75 3.47 -13.32 -5.77
N LEU A 76 3.79 -12.51 -4.77
CA LEU A 76 5.14 -12.36 -4.22
C LEU A 76 5.53 -13.49 -3.24
N GLY A 77 4.63 -14.45 -2.97
CA GLY A 77 4.88 -15.56 -2.03
C GLY A 77 4.92 -15.14 -0.55
N MET A 78 4.46 -13.92 -0.22
CA MET A 78 4.43 -13.40 1.15
C MET A 78 3.18 -13.83 1.93
N LEU A 79 2.15 -14.27 1.22
CA LEU A 79 0.89 -14.76 1.77
C LEU A 79 0.51 -16.07 1.05
N PRO A 80 0.01 -17.11 1.74
CA PRO A 80 -0.37 -18.34 1.07
C PRO A 80 -1.56 -18.12 0.13
N PRO A 81 -1.71 -18.95 -0.93
CA PRO A 81 -2.88 -18.91 -1.80
C PRO A 81 -4.18 -19.08 -1.00
N ARG A 82 -5.23 -18.33 -1.39
CA ARG A 82 -6.57 -18.33 -0.74
C ARG A 82 -6.49 -18.17 0.79
N PRO A 83 -5.87 -17.10 1.29
CA PRO A 83 -5.74 -16.87 2.73
C PRO A 83 -7.11 -16.57 3.35
N SER A 84 -7.30 -17.03 4.59
CA SER A 84 -8.48 -16.69 5.38
C SER A 84 -8.55 -15.18 5.65
N ALA A 85 -9.73 -14.69 6.03
CA ALA A 85 -9.90 -13.28 6.42
C ALA A 85 -8.98 -12.90 7.60
N SER A 86 -8.83 -13.79 8.59
CA SER A 86 -7.90 -13.58 9.72
C SER A 86 -6.44 -13.51 9.27
N ALA A 87 -6.01 -14.42 8.39
CA ALA A 87 -4.65 -14.43 7.87
C ALA A 87 -4.32 -13.16 7.07
N LYS A 88 -5.28 -12.66 6.28
CA LYS A 88 -5.15 -11.36 5.59
C LYS A 88 -4.96 -10.21 6.58
N GLN A 89 -5.82 -10.13 7.59
CA GLN A 89 -5.76 -9.07 8.58
C GLN A 89 -4.47 -9.11 9.41
N GLU A 90 -4.05 -10.29 9.88
CA GLU A 90 -2.79 -10.47 10.59
C GLU A 90 -1.59 -10.07 9.73
N PHE A 91 -1.57 -10.50 8.46
CA PHE A 91 -0.52 -10.13 7.53
C PHE A 91 -0.43 -8.61 7.34
N TRP A 92 -1.57 -7.94 7.12
CA TRP A 92 -1.61 -6.50 6.94
C TRP A 92 -1.12 -5.75 8.19
N ILE A 93 -1.59 -6.14 9.38
CA ILE A 93 -1.14 -5.54 10.64
C ILE A 93 0.37 -5.69 10.84
N ARG A 94 0.94 -6.87 10.53
CA ARG A 94 2.38 -7.10 10.59
C ARG A 94 3.16 -6.19 9.64
N GLN A 95 2.67 -6.03 8.40
CA GLN A 95 3.27 -5.12 7.43
C GLN A 95 3.21 -3.67 7.90
N LEU A 96 2.07 -3.21 8.41
CA LEU A 96 1.91 -1.85 8.95
C LEU A 96 2.90 -1.57 10.08
N ASN A 97 2.94 -2.43 11.10
CA ASN A 97 3.84 -2.24 12.24
C ASN A 97 5.31 -2.20 11.80
N ALA A 98 5.72 -3.14 10.94
CA ALA A 98 7.09 -3.18 10.44
C ALA A 98 7.45 -1.95 9.59
N LEU A 99 6.51 -1.41 8.81
CA LEU A 99 6.72 -0.17 8.05
C LEU A 99 6.86 1.03 8.98
N TYR A 100 6.02 1.14 10.02
CA TYR A 100 6.14 2.20 11.02
C TYR A 100 7.50 2.12 11.73
N ASP A 101 7.94 0.94 12.16
CA ASP A 101 9.24 0.76 12.80
C ASP A 101 10.41 1.13 11.88
N TYR A 102 10.36 0.69 10.61
CA TYR A 102 11.38 0.97 9.61
C TYR A 102 11.52 2.48 9.35
N TYR A 103 10.41 3.19 9.14
CA TYR A 103 10.45 4.63 8.81
C TYR A 103 10.55 5.54 10.04
N ALA A 104 10.11 5.10 11.22
CA ALA A 104 10.32 5.84 12.47
C ALA A 104 11.80 5.90 12.86
N THR A 105 12.55 4.82 12.60
CA THR A 105 13.99 4.75 12.87
C THR A 105 14.79 5.67 11.93
N GLY A 106 14.38 5.77 10.66
CA GLY A 106 14.95 6.72 9.70
C GLY A 106 14.74 8.19 10.06
N ARG A 107 13.63 8.54 10.73
CA ARG A 107 13.33 9.91 11.20
C ARG A 107 14.16 10.36 12.40
N ARG A 108 14.79 9.43 13.14
CA ARG A 108 15.65 9.76 14.30
C ARG A 108 17.10 10.03 13.92
N SER A 109 17.49 9.70 12.70
CA SER A 109 18.88 9.79 12.23
C SER A 109 19.09 10.87 11.15
N ALA A 110 18.10 11.73 10.93
CA ALA A 110 18.10 12.82 9.95
C ALA A 110 17.85 14.17 10.64
#